data_AF-A0A6N7CY87-F1
#
_entry.id   AF-A0A6N7CY87-F1
#
_cell.length_a   1.000
_cell.length_b   1.000
_cell.length_c   1.000
_cell.angle_alpha   90.00
_cell.angle_beta   90.00
_cell.angle_gamma   90.00
#
_symmetry.space_group_name_H-M   'P 1'
#
loop_
_entity.id
_entity.type
_entity.pdbx_description
1 polymer ?
#
loop_
_entity_poly.entity_id
_entity_poly.type
_entity_poly.pdbx_seq_one_letter_code
_entity_poly.pdbx_strand_id
1 'polypeptide(L)' 'MATLTAVRYNPALKASYERLLAAGKRKKVALVACMRKLRTMPNAFVKHGSTWDSTMHSD' A
#
# COMPACT_ATOMS: atom_id res chain seq x y z
N MET A 1 8.93 6.33 10.66
CA MET A 1 7.81 6.42 9.68
C MET A 1 7.83 5.23 8.73
N ALA A 2 7.10 4.15 9.04
CA ALA A 2 7.11 2.92 8.23
C ALA A 2 6.34 3.05 6.91
N THR A 3 5.31 3.90 6.85
CA THR A 3 4.54 4.12 5.62
C THR A 3 5.34 4.87 4.57
N LEU A 4 6.22 5.78 4.98
CA LEU A 4 7.05 6.56 4.07
C LEU A 4 8.10 5.67 3.39
N THR A 5 8.69 4.72 4.12
CA THR A 5 9.61 3.72 3.55
C THR A 5 8.85 2.76 2.64
N ALA A 6 7.68 2.27 3.06
CA ALA A 6 6.84 1.39 2.25
C ALA A 6 6.43 2.04 0.91
N VAL A 7 6.09 3.33 0.90
CA VAL A 7 5.77 4.07 -0.34
C VAL A 7 7.01 4.25 -1.25
N ARG A 8 8.23 4.27 -0.70
CA ARG A 8 9.47 4.37 -1.49
C ARG A 8 9.91 3.05 -2.09
N TYR A 9 9.79 1.95 -1.35
CA TYR A 9 10.30 0.63 -1.75
C TYR A 9 9.24 -0.26 -2.42
N ASN A 10 7.95 0.05 -2.26
CA ASN A 10 6.87 -0.72 -2.88
C ASN A 10 6.18 0.11 -3.98
N PRO A 11 6.35 -0.25 -5.28
CA PRO A 11 5.77 0.50 -6.40
C PRO A 11 4.24 0.54 -6.37
N ALA A 12 3.58 -0.46 -5.79
CA ALA A 12 2.12 -0.50 -5.67
C ALA A 12 1.57 0.54 -4.67
N LEU A 13 2.31 0.74 -3.58
CA LEU A 13 1.99 1.76 -2.59
C LEU A 13 2.31 3.14 -3.13
N LYS A 14 3.37 3.29 -3.92
CA LYS A 14 3.70 4.52 -4.65
C LYS A 14 2.59 4.91 -5.62
N ALA A 15 2.15 4.00 -6.49
CA ALA A 15 1.06 4.25 -7.42
C ALA A 15 -0.25 4.63 -6.71
N SER A 16 -0.56 3.96 -5.59
CA SER A 16 -1.73 4.31 -4.77
C SER A 16 -1.60 5.70 -4.15
N TYR A 17 -0.42 6.06 -3.65
CA TYR A 17 -0.12 7.37 -3.07
C TYR A 17 -0.22 8.49 -4.11
N GLU A 18 0.35 8.29 -5.30
CA GLU A 18 0.29 9.23 -6.41
C GLU A 18 -1.12 9.43 -6.93
N ARG A 19 -1.93 8.37 -7.08
CA ARG A 19 -3.36 8.48 -7.42
C ARG A 19 -4.14 9.32 -6.40
N LEU A 20 -3.85 9.16 -5.10
CA LEU A 20 -4.49 9.94 -4.04
C LEU A 20 -4.06 11.42 -4.05
N LEU A 21 -2.81 11.69 -4.40
CA LEU A 21 -2.31 13.07 -4.59
C LEU A 21 -2.91 13.72 -5.84
N ALA A 22 -2.99 12.99 -6.95
CA ALA A 22 -3.60 13.47 -8.20
C ALA A 22 -5.09 13.79 -8.00
N ALA A 23 -5.78 13.05 -7.12
CA ALA A 23 -7.15 13.35 -6.69
C ALA A 23 -7.27 14.56 -5.74
N GLY A 24 -6.19 15.32 -5.50
CA GLY A 24 -6.19 16.53 -4.67
C GLY A 24 -6.25 16.28 -3.17
N LYS A 25 -6.05 15.04 -2.70
CA LYS A 25 -6.13 14.74 -1.26
C LYS A 25 -4.90 15.23 -0.50
N ARG A 26 -5.12 15.65 0.75
CA ARG A 26 -4.04 16.06 1.66
C ARG A 26 -3.03 14.93 1.84
N LYS A 27 -1.73 15.24 1.82
CA LYS A 27 -0.61 14.29 1.99
C LYS A 27 -0.79 13.34 3.19
N LYS A 28 -1.31 13.84 4.33
CA LYS A 28 -1.61 13.03 5.51
C LYS A 28 -2.68 11.96 5.25
N VAL A 29 -3.73 12.29 4.50
CA VAL A 29 -4.81 11.33 4.15
C VAL A 29 -4.29 10.26 3.20
N ALA A 30 -3.43 10.65 2.24
CA ALA A 30 -2.78 9.71 1.35
C ALA A 30 -1.88 8.72 2.12
N LEU A 31 -1.11 9.20 3.11
CA LEU A 31 -0.31 8.35 3.98
C LEU A 31 -1.16 7.40 4.84
N VAL A 32 -2.26 7.88 5.43
CA VAL A 32 -3.16 7.03 6.25
C VAL A 32 -3.84 5.96 5.39
N ALA A 33 -4.21 6.28 4.14
CA ALA A 33 -4.75 5.30 3.20
C ALA A 33 -3.72 4.22 2.82
N CYS A 34 -2.48 4.61 2.50
CA CYS A 34 -1.38 3.66 2.26
C CYS A 34 -1.10 2.78 3.48
N MET A 35 -1.18 3.33 4.70
CA MET A 35 -1.02 2.57 5.94
C MET A 35 -2.11 1.52 6.12
N ARG A 36 -3.37 1.85 5.81
CA ARG A 36 -4.48 0.90 5.86
C ARG A 36 -4.29 -0.23 4.83
N LYS A 37 -3.83 0.10 3.62
CA LYS A 37 -3.50 -0.89 2.57
C LYS A 37 -2.38 -1.83 3.02
N LEU A 38 -1.32 -1.29 3.63
CA LEU A 38 -0.20 -2.07 4.18
C LEU A 38 -0.64 -2.97 5.33
N ARG A 39 -1.58 -2.56 6.19
CA ARG A 39 -2.08 -3.37 7.30
C ARG A 39 -3.02 -4.48 6.84
N THR A 40 -3.82 -4.22 5.81
CA THR A 40 -4.77 -5.19 5.27
C THR A 40 -4.07 -6.33 4.52
N MET A 41 -2.91 -6.09 3.90
CA MET A 41 -2.13 -7.12 3.21
C MET A 41 -1.72 -8.30 4.13
N PRO A 42 -0.99 -8.09 5.24
CA PRO A 42 -0.71 -9.14 6.23
C PRO A 42 -1.96 -9.83 6.76
N ASN A 43 -3.01 -9.06 7.04
CA ASN A 43 -4.27 -9.61 7.54
C ASN A 43 -4.94 -10.54 6.52
N ALA A 44 -4.81 -10.26 5.22
CA ALA A 44 -5.30 -11.13 4.16
C ALA A 44 -4.43 -12.40 4.05
N PHE A 45 -3.10 -12.29 4.12
CA PHE A 45 -2.21 -13.46 4.07
C PHE A 45 -2.44 -14.43 5.24
N VAL A 46 -2.54 -13.90 6.46
CA VAL A 46 -2.78 -14.72 7.67
C VAL A 46 -4.16 -15.38 7.60
N LYS A 47 -5.17 -14.67 7.10
CA LYS A 47 -6.54 -15.19 7.04
C LYS A 47 -6.75 -16.21 5.91
N HIS A 48 -6.04 -16.08 4.80
CA HIS A 48 -6.14 -17.00 3.66
C HIS A 48 -5.11 -18.14 3.69
N GLY A 49 -4.16 -18.14 4.63
CA GLY A 49 -3.10 -19.15 4.69
C GLY A 49 -2.20 -19.19 3.46
N SER A 50 -2.30 -18.17 2.59
CA SER A 50 -1.57 -18.09 1.33
C SER A 50 -0.22 -17.41 1.55
N THR A 51 0.84 -18.10 1.16
CA THR A 51 2.21 -17.55 1.11
C THR A 51 2.22 -16.36 0.16
N TRP A 52 2.96 -15.31 0.53
CA TRP A 52 3.12 -14.09 -0.28
C TRP A 52 3.44 -14.45 -1.74
N ASP A 53 2.47 -14.17 -2.62
CA ASP A 53 2.60 -14.44 -4.05
C ASP A 53 2.97 -13.13 -4.76
N SER A 54 4.27 -12.99 -5.03
CA SER A 54 4.85 -11.81 -5.71
C SER A 54 4.29 -11.59 -7.12
N THR A 55 3.55 -12.57 -7.66
CA THR A 55 2.94 -12.54 -8.99
C THR A 55 1.66 -11.69 -9.05
N MET A 56 1.00 -11.42 -7.91
CA MET A 56 -0.24 -10.62 -7.86
C MET A 56 -0.05 -9.09 -7.99
N HIS A 57 1.16 -8.62 -8.30
CA HIS A 57 1.50 -7.19 -8.37
C HIS A 57 2.06 -6.72 -9.71
N SER A 58 1.96 -7.56 -10.75
CA SER A 58 2.35 -7.22 -12.12
C SER A 58 1.13 -6.97 -12.98
N ASP A 59 0.52 -5.78 -12.87
CA ASP A 59 -0.32 -5.15 -13.90
C ASP A 59 -0.44 -3.64 -13.64
#